data_AF-A0A9X0ERB6-F1
#
_entry.id   AF-A0A9X0ERB6-F1
#
_cell.length_a   1.000
_cell.length_b   1.000
_cell.length_c   1.000
_cell.angle_alpha   90.00
_cell.angle_beta   90.00
_cell.angle_gamma   90.00
#
_symmetry.space_group_name_H-M   'P 1'
#
loop_
_entity.id
_entity.type
_entity.pdbx_description
1 polymer ?
#
loop_
_entity_poly.entity_id
_entity_poly.type
_entity_poly.pdbx_seq_one_letter_code
_entity_poly.pdbx_strand_id
1 'polypeptide(L)'
;MKIVNDRAMLRLMHVNDTESLFNIVEGNKEIWTYLIAKMDSYQDMEQYVQVAIKGFEGDTDLRNEKAQRAIERLGAVKEGVLRNERQLPNGYVRDAVVYSIIASEWTVIKEQLLQKLAVYK
;
A
#
# COMPACT_ATOMS: atom_id res chain seq x y z
N MET A 1 -3.25 -3.77 4.03
CA MET A 1 -4.70 -3.59 3.83
C MET A 1 -5.41 -4.29 4.98
N LYS A 2 -6.26 -3.61 5.75
CA LYS A 2 -7.11 -4.26 6.76
C LYS A 2 -8.55 -4.22 6.27
N ILE A 3 -9.26 -5.35 6.34
CA ILE A 3 -10.70 -5.38 6.08
C ILE A 3 -11.42 -5.00 7.36
N VAL A 4 -12.17 -3.91 7.33
CA VAL A 4 -13.04 -3.47 8.44
C VAL A 4 -14.39 -3.11 7.83
N ASN A 5 -15.46 -3.77 8.28
CA ASN A 5 -16.84 -3.54 7.80
C ASN A 5 -16.98 -3.60 6.27
N ASP A 6 -16.44 -4.65 5.64
CA ASP A 6 -16.41 -4.84 4.17
C ASP A 6 -15.69 -3.73 3.39
N ARG A 7 -14.84 -2.96 4.06
CA ARG A 7 -13.97 -1.95 3.46
C ARG A 7 -12.52 -2.38 3.56
N ALA A 8 -11.81 -2.31 2.44
CA ALA A 8 -10.37 -2.38 2.41
C ALA A 8 -9.82 -1.00 2.80
N MET A 9 -9.30 -0.88 4.03
CA MET A 9 -8.56 0.31 4.44
C MET A 9 -7.10 0.19 4.01
N LEU A 10 -6.64 1.19 3.27
CA LEU A 10 -5.23 1.40 3.01
C LEU A 10 -4.63 2.06 4.24
N ARG A 11 -3.76 1.31 4.93
CA ARG A 11 -2.98 1.82 6.06
C ARG A 11 -1.51 1.73 5.74
N LEU A 12 -0.72 2.52 6.47
CA LEU A 12 0.73 2.45 6.39
C LEU A 12 1.24 1.04 6.66
N MET A 13 2.23 0.64 5.87
CA MET A 13 2.97 -0.59 6.10
C MET A 13 3.69 -0.48 7.44
N HIS A 14 3.52 -1.50 8.27
CA HIS A 14 4.14 -1.61 9.58
C HIS A 14 5.09 -2.81 9.57
N VAL A 15 6.15 -2.80 10.38
CA VAL A 15 7.12 -3.90 10.42
C VAL A 15 6.45 -5.24 10.75
N ASN A 16 5.41 -5.22 11.59
CA ASN A 16 4.60 -6.40 11.93
C ASN A 16 3.80 -6.98 10.75
N ASP A 17 3.76 -6.30 9.59
CA ASP A 17 3.09 -6.82 8.40
C ASP A 17 3.93 -7.87 7.66
N THR A 18 5.21 -8.00 8.01
CA THR A 18 6.20 -8.87 7.34
C THR A 18 5.70 -10.30 7.19
N GLU A 19 5.22 -10.92 8.27
CA GLU A 19 4.72 -12.30 8.24
C GLU A 19 3.48 -12.46 7.36
N SER A 20 2.51 -11.55 7.49
CA SER A 20 1.28 -11.58 6.68
C SER A 20 1.59 -11.41 5.19
N LEU A 21 2.51 -10.50 4.86
CA LEU A 21 2.95 -10.29 3.49
C LEU A 21 3.69 -11.52 2.97
N PHE A 22 4.64 -12.06 3.72
CA PHE A 22 5.39 -13.25 3.32
C PHE A 22 4.46 -14.43 3.00
N ASN A 23 3.49 -14.72 3.87
CA ASN A 23 2.52 -15.80 3.66
C ASN A 23 1.67 -15.61 2.38
N ILE A 24 1.27 -14.37 2.06
CA ILE A 24 0.53 -14.07 0.82
C ILE A 24 1.36 -14.46 -0.40
N VAL A 25 2.65 -14.12 -0.38
CA VAL A 25 3.47 -14.30 -1.56
C VAL A 25 4.04 -15.72 -1.67
N GLU A 26 4.28 -16.40 -0.56
CA GLU A 26 4.57 -17.84 -0.56
C GLU A 26 3.39 -18.63 -1.17
N GLY A 27 2.16 -18.25 -0.80
CA GLY A 27 0.93 -18.83 -1.35
C GLY A 27 0.65 -18.46 -2.82
N ASN A 28 1.35 -17.45 -3.36
CA ASN A 28 1.15 -16.95 -4.72
C ASN A 28 2.49 -16.57 -5.36
N LYS A 29 3.32 -17.58 -5.67
CA LYS A 29 4.68 -17.38 -6.17
C LYS A 29 4.79 -16.52 -7.44
N GLU A 30 3.70 -16.39 -8.21
CA GLU A 30 3.63 -15.54 -9.40
C GLU A 30 3.60 -14.03 -9.09
N ILE A 31 3.28 -13.63 -7.86
CA ILE A 31 3.29 -12.21 -7.44
C ILE A 31 4.72 -11.64 -7.51
N TRP A 32 5.74 -12.44 -7.21
CA TRP A 32 7.14 -12.00 -7.23
C TRP A 32 7.63 -11.62 -8.63
N THR A 33 7.00 -12.12 -9.70
CA THR A 33 7.31 -11.74 -11.08
C THR A 33 7.18 -10.24 -11.32
N TYR A 34 6.32 -9.57 -10.54
CA TYR A 34 6.06 -8.14 -10.64
C TYR A 34 6.74 -7.31 -9.54
N LEU A 35 7.54 -7.95 -8.68
CA LEU A 35 8.27 -7.28 -7.61
C LEU A 35 9.72 -7.02 -8.05
N ILE A 36 10.23 -5.86 -7.64
CA ILE A 36 11.58 -5.38 -8.00
C ILE A 36 12.69 -6.28 -7.43
N ALA A 37 12.37 -7.06 -6.40
CA ALA A 37 13.27 -8.00 -5.75
C ALA A 37 12.60 -9.38 -5.61
N LYS A 38 13.41 -10.42 -5.82
CA LYS A 38 13.03 -11.81 -5.54
C LYS A 38 12.98 -11.99 -4.02
N MET A 39 11.99 -12.71 -3.52
CA MET A 39 11.83 -12.92 -2.09
C MET A 39 11.52 -14.37 -1.83
N ASP A 40 12.61 -15.11 -1.80
CA ASP A 40 12.58 -16.54 -1.58
C ASP A 40 12.58 -16.87 -0.09
N SER A 41 12.85 -15.88 0.78
CA SER A 41 12.95 -16.05 2.23
C SER A 41 12.20 -14.97 3.02
N TYR A 42 11.91 -15.30 4.28
CA TYR A 42 11.34 -14.34 5.23
C TYR A 42 12.26 -13.13 5.43
N GLN A 43 13.58 -13.35 5.45
CA GLN A 43 14.58 -12.28 5.56
C GLN A 43 14.52 -11.30 4.39
N ASP A 44 14.26 -11.77 3.16
CA ASP A 44 14.10 -10.88 2.01
C ASP A 44 12.86 -9.98 2.16
N MET A 45 11.76 -10.55 2.68
CA MET A 45 10.54 -9.80 2.98
C MET A 45 10.77 -8.78 4.11
N GLU A 46 11.47 -9.17 5.17
CA GLU A 46 11.80 -8.28 6.28
C GLU A 46 12.62 -7.09 5.77
N GLN A 47 13.65 -7.35 4.97
CA GLN A 47 14.48 -6.29 4.39
C GLN A 47 13.66 -5.39 3.45
N TYR A 48 12.76 -5.95 2.64
CA TYR A 48 11.88 -5.17 1.78
C TYR A 48 10.96 -4.25 2.58
N VAL A 49 10.30 -4.78 3.61
CA VAL A 49 9.40 -4.02 4.49
C VAL A 49 10.17 -2.90 5.19
N GLN A 50 11.37 -3.17 5.69
CA GLN A 50 12.23 -2.17 6.34
C GLN A 50 12.64 -1.05 5.37
N VAL A 51 13.07 -1.40 4.16
CA VAL A 51 13.42 -0.42 3.12
C VAL A 51 12.20 0.39 2.69
N ALA A 52 11.05 -0.26 2.54
CA ALA A 52 9.81 0.40 2.19
C ALA A 52 9.37 1.39 3.27
N ILE A 53 9.37 0.99 4.55
CA ILE A 53 9.03 1.86 5.68
C ILE A 53 9.99 3.04 5.75
N LYS A 54 11.30 2.80 5.68
CA LYS A 54 12.33 3.84 5.73
C LYS A 54 12.23 4.82 4.54
N GLY A 55 11.95 4.31 3.35
CA GLY A 55 11.69 5.16 2.18
C GLY A 55 10.41 5.98 2.33
N PHE A 56 9.39 5.39 2.94
CA PHE A 56 8.07 5.98 3.14
C PHE A 56 8.05 7.09 4.21
N GLU A 57 8.91 7.02 5.23
CA GLU A 57 9.07 8.05 6.26
C GLU A 57 9.44 9.43 5.68
N GLY A 58 10.14 9.47 4.55
CA GLY A 58 10.47 10.72 3.85
C GLY A 58 9.36 11.22 2.92
N ASP A 59 8.44 10.36 2.55
CA ASP A 59 7.73 10.51 1.27
C ASP A 59 6.22 10.58 1.44
N THR A 60 5.64 10.62 2.63
CA THR A 60 4.16 10.51 2.75
C THR A 60 3.44 11.69 3.29
N ASP A 61 4.14 12.80 3.50
CA ASP A 61 3.47 14.07 3.73
C ASP A 61 2.32 14.32 2.72
N LEU A 62 1.33 15.15 3.08
CA LEU A 62 0.24 15.58 2.20
C LEU A 62 0.73 16.07 0.82
N ARG A 63 2.02 16.40 0.75
CA ARG A 63 2.80 16.81 -0.42
C ARG A 63 3.15 15.69 -1.40
N ASN A 64 3.05 14.41 -1.03
CA ASN A 64 3.29 13.31 -1.98
C ASN A 64 2.06 13.07 -2.85
N GLU A 65 1.82 14.04 -3.73
CA GLU A 65 0.82 14.00 -4.77
C GLU A 65 1.06 12.87 -5.77
N LYS A 66 2.29 12.35 -5.89
CA LYS A 66 2.60 11.24 -6.78
C LYS A 66 2.01 9.94 -6.23
N ALA A 67 2.17 9.66 -4.95
CA ALA A 67 1.56 8.52 -4.28
C ALA A 67 0.03 8.65 -4.22
N GLN A 68 -0.49 9.83 -3.89
CA GLN A 68 -1.94 10.09 -3.90
C GLN A 68 -2.54 9.81 -5.28
N ARG A 69 -1.94 10.35 -6.35
CA ARG A 69 -2.39 10.07 -7.74
C ARG A 69 -2.28 8.60 -8.11
N ALA A 70 -1.26 7.88 -7.62
CA ALA A 70 -1.13 6.45 -7.89
C ALA A 70 -2.28 5.67 -7.22
N ILE A 71 -2.59 5.98 -5.95
CA ILE A 71 -3.69 5.37 -5.20
C ILE A 71 -5.05 5.68 -5.86
N GLU A 72 -5.27 6.93 -6.27
CA GLU A 72 -6.48 7.34 -7.00
C GLU A 72 -6.61 6.63 -8.35
N ARG A 73 -5.50 6.41 -9.07
CA ARG A 73 -5.49 5.63 -10.33
C ARG A 73 -5.83 4.15 -10.14
N LEU A 74 -5.65 3.61 -8.94
CA LEU A 74 -6.10 2.27 -8.58
C LEU A 74 -7.61 2.21 -8.29
N GLY A 75 -8.29 3.35 -8.25
CA GLY A 75 -9.74 3.44 -7.98
C GLY A 75 -10.08 3.60 -6.51
N ALA A 76 -9.09 3.84 -5.63
CA ALA A 76 -9.36 4.14 -4.23
C ALA A 76 -9.93 5.55 -4.05
N VAL A 77 -10.94 5.67 -3.18
CA VAL A 77 -11.65 6.93 -2.89
C VAL A 77 -10.99 7.62 -1.70
N LYS A 78 -10.76 8.93 -1.81
CA LYS A 78 -10.24 9.77 -0.71
C LYS A 78 -11.34 10.05 0.31
N GLU A 79 -11.19 9.53 1.53
CA GLU A 79 -12.18 9.69 2.60
C GLU A 79 -11.92 10.96 3.44
N GLY A 80 -10.67 11.41 3.56
CA GLY A 80 -10.35 12.60 4.33
C GLY A 80 -8.88 12.80 4.65
N VAL A 81 -8.61 13.81 5.49
CA VAL A 81 -7.27 14.15 5.99
C VAL A 81 -7.29 14.15 7.51
N LEU A 82 -6.47 13.30 8.11
CA LEU A 82 -6.18 13.30 9.54
C LEU A 82 -5.09 14.34 9.79
N ARG A 83 -5.46 15.45 10.44
CA ARG A 83 -4.53 16.53 10.75
C ARG A 83 -3.72 16.20 11.98
N ASN A 84 -2.43 16.55 11.97
CA ASN A 84 -1.49 16.25 13.05
C ASN A 84 -1.49 14.76 13.46
N GLU A 85 -1.55 13.85 12.49
CA GLU A 85 -1.64 12.40 12.75
C GLU A 85 -0.42 11.90 13.52
N ARG A 86 0.78 12.39 13.19
CA ARG A 86 2.01 11.96 13.84
C ARG A 86 3.08 13.03 13.85
N GLN A 87 3.86 13.07 14.92
CA GLN A 87 5.13 13.78 14.99
C GLN A 87 6.29 12.83 14.61
N LEU A 88 7.08 13.23 13.62
CA LEU A 88 8.29 12.52 13.20
C LEU A 88 9.44 12.76 14.20
N PRO A 89 10.48 11.92 14.21
CA PRO A 89 11.64 12.07 15.10
C PRO A 89 12.37 13.42 14.98
N ASN A 90 12.24 14.10 13.84
CA ASN A 90 12.80 15.44 13.60
C ASN A 90 11.90 16.59 14.13
N GLY A 91 10.81 16.27 14.83
CA GLY A 91 9.86 17.23 15.39
C GLY A 91 8.77 17.71 14.42
N TYR A 92 8.83 17.32 13.14
CA TYR A 92 7.81 17.68 12.15
C TYR A 92 6.49 16.96 12.43
N VAL A 93 5.39 17.72 12.45
CA VAL A 93 4.04 17.17 12.60
C VAL A 93 3.40 17.06 11.22
N ARG A 94 2.94 15.86 10.88
CA ARG A 94 2.45 15.53 9.54
C ARG A 94 0.96 15.22 9.55
N ASP A 95 0.29 15.60 8.46
CA ASP A 95 -1.06 15.17 8.12
C ASP A 95 -1.06 13.85 7.32
N ALA A 96 -2.08 13.02 7.52
CA ALA A 96 -2.27 11.77 6.79
C ALA A 96 -3.55 11.81 5.94
N VAL A 97 -3.43 11.45 4.66
CA VAL A 97 -4.58 11.31 3.77
C VAL A 97 -5.10 9.88 3.85
N VAL A 98 -6.41 9.71 4.06
CA VAL A 98 -7.07 8.40 4.19
C VAL A 98 -7.80 8.05 2.90
N TYR A 99 -7.61 6.82 2.43
CA TYR A 99 -8.24 6.26 1.24
C TYR A 99 -8.89 4.91 1.54
N SER A 100 -9.97 4.59 0.82
CA SER A 100 -10.71 3.33 0.95
C SER A 100 -11.13 2.76 -0.40
N ILE A 101 -11.34 1.45 -0.42
CA ILE A 101 -12.14 0.76 -1.45
C ILE A 101 -13.16 -0.12 -0.71
N ILE A 102 -14.45 -0.01 -1.05
CA ILE A 102 -15.49 -0.86 -0.45
C ILE A 102 -15.80 -2.08 -1.31
N ALA A 103 -16.38 -3.13 -0.73
CA ALA A 103 -16.65 -4.39 -1.42
C ALA A 103 -17.43 -4.23 -2.74
N SER A 104 -18.41 -3.32 -2.79
CA SER A 104 -19.19 -3.06 -4.02
C SER A 104 -18.39 -2.40 -5.13
N GLU A 105 -17.33 -1.65 -4.80
CA GLU A 105 -16.44 -1.00 -5.77
C GLU A 105 -15.41 -2.00 -6.32
N TRP A 106 -15.05 -3.01 -5.53
CA TRP A 106 -13.96 -3.93 -5.85
C TRP A 106 -14.15 -4.67 -7.17
N THR A 107 -15.36 -5.13 -7.47
CA THR A 107 -15.63 -5.88 -8.71
C THR A 107 -15.24 -5.08 -9.94
N VAL A 108 -15.66 -3.81 -10.01
CA VAL A 108 -15.36 -2.91 -11.12
C VAL A 108 -13.88 -2.54 -11.15
N ILE A 109 -13.29 -2.21 -10.00
CA ILE A 109 -11.87 -1.86 -9.89
C ILE A 109 -10.99 -3.02 -10.35
N LYS A 110 -11.31 -4.25 -9.94
CA LYS A 110 -10.58 -5.45 -10.35
C LYS A 110 -10.59 -5.63 -11.87
N GLU A 111 -11.74 -5.47 -12.52
CA GLU A 111 -11.84 -5.55 -13.98
C GLU A 111 -10.98 -4.50 -14.68
N GLN A 112 -11.03 -3.25 -14.20
CA GLN A 112 -10.21 -2.16 -14.74
C GLN A 112 -8.71 -2.43 -14.57
N LEU A 113 -8.29 -2.99 -13.44
CA LEU A 113 -6.90 -3.36 -13.19
C LEU A 113 -6.45 -4.49 -14.13
N LEU A 114 -7.29 -5.52 -14.32
CA LEU A 114 -7.01 -6.62 -15.25
C LEU A 114 -6.90 -6.13 -16.69
N GLN A 115 -7.77 -5.22 -17.13
CA GLN A 115 -7.67 -4.59 -18.44
C GLN A 115 -6.38 -3.81 -18.61
N LYS A 116 -5.99 -2.99 -17.60
CA LYS A 116 -4.72 -2.26 -17.63
C LYS A 116 -3.54 -3.20 -17.78
N LEU A 117 -3.51 -4.30 -17.01
CA LEU A 117 -2.43 -5.30 -17.10
C LEU A 117 -2.38 -6.01 -18.46
N ALA A 118 -3.53 -6.30 -19.07
CA ALA A 118 -3.59 -6.94 -20.38
C ALA A 118 -2.99 -6.07 -21.50
N VAL A 119 -2.99 -4.74 -21.34
CA VAL A 119 -2.38 -3.78 -22.28
C VAL A 119 -0.84 -3.75 -22.16
N TYR A 120 -0.28 -4.24 -21.05
CA TYR A 120 1.18 -4.28 -20.82
C TYR A 120 1.82 -5.64 -21.17
N LYS A 121 1.11 -6.55 -21.84
CA LYS A 121 1.68 -7.76 -22.45
C LYS A 121 2.31 -7.43 -23.81
#